data_AF-A0A090AFL8-F1
#
_entry.id   AF-A0A090AFL8-F1
#
_cell.length_a   1.000
_cell.length_b   1.000
_cell.length_c   1.000
_cell.angle_alpha   90.00
_cell.angle_beta   90.00
_cell.angle_gamma   90.00
#
_symmetry.space_group_name_H-M   'P 1'
#
loop_
_entity.id
_entity.type
_entity.pdbx_description
1 polymer ?
#
loop_
_entity_poly.entity_id
_entity_poly.type
_entity_poly.pdbx_seq_one_letter_code
_entity_poly.pdbx_strand_id
1 'polypeptide(L)'
;MPPKTNSVTTNKNSTSPKQPQVSYMLKGECCYSLGSLIKGTLYFGGAGLEGEYIVDMVKALRRAGIRTAQYVDREKWSAGTLPDAVIGVLAMRDVQPYFPLLLRIFKTDSDQFNLIGYSYGSLVAAQIAFHYANTGTQIDHLVLIGSPISANLLKILRYHPRIKKVIVKDLTQYGDPIYAGISRIELTLSVPKLRNQMAQGSGHFHYAPSTPEGERRRFELALELYRLGLR
;
A
#
# COMPACT_ATOMS: atom_id res chain seq x y z
N MET A 1 69.79 -15.43 -15.14
CA MET A 1 69.15 -14.20 -15.65
C MET A 1 68.75 -14.46 -17.10
N PRO A 2 67.52 -14.22 -17.59
CA PRO A 2 66.22 -13.92 -16.96
C PRO A 2 65.21 -15.12 -17.09
N PRO A 3 64.03 -15.10 -16.45
CA PRO A 3 62.99 -16.12 -16.66
C PRO A 3 61.74 -15.62 -17.42
N LYS A 4 61.29 -16.49 -18.35
CA LYS A 4 59.92 -16.92 -18.70
C LYS A 4 58.78 -15.88 -18.71
N THR A 5 58.30 -15.57 -19.92
CA THR A 5 56.95 -15.11 -20.21
C THR A 5 55.98 -16.30 -20.30
N ASN A 6 55.09 -16.44 -19.33
CA ASN A 6 53.87 -17.24 -19.45
C ASN A 6 52.67 -16.29 -19.30
N SER A 7 51.88 -16.19 -20.36
CA SER A 7 50.56 -15.56 -20.38
C SER A 7 49.60 -16.36 -19.51
N VAL A 8 49.19 -15.78 -18.38
CA VAL A 8 48.14 -16.33 -17.53
C VAL A 8 46.79 -15.87 -18.05
N THR A 9 46.04 -16.83 -18.58
CA THR A 9 44.59 -16.82 -18.70
C THR A 9 43.95 -16.73 -17.32
N THR A 10 43.12 -15.71 -17.08
CA THR A 10 42.14 -15.75 -15.98
C THR A 10 40.73 -15.55 -16.52
N ASN A 11 40.06 -16.67 -16.77
CA ASN A 11 38.61 -16.75 -16.72
C ASN A 11 38.17 -16.56 -15.26
N LYS A 12 37.46 -15.47 -14.97
CA LYS A 12 36.66 -15.35 -13.73
C LYS A 12 35.19 -15.41 -14.11
N ASN A 13 34.68 -16.63 -14.27
CA ASN A 13 33.25 -16.90 -14.10
C ASN A 13 32.97 -16.96 -12.59
N SER A 14 32.53 -15.85 -12.01
CA SER A 14 31.86 -15.84 -10.71
C SER A 14 30.36 -15.65 -10.94
N THR A 15 29.68 -16.71 -11.36
CA THR A 15 28.22 -16.79 -11.34
C THR A 15 27.76 -17.03 -9.90
N SER A 16 27.55 -15.93 -9.17
CA SER A 16 26.72 -15.98 -7.96
C SER A 16 25.28 -16.29 -8.40
N PRO A 17 24.61 -17.31 -7.85
CA PRO A 17 23.25 -17.65 -8.26
C PRO A 17 22.30 -16.52 -7.87
N LYS A 18 21.78 -15.81 -8.89
CA LYS A 18 20.68 -14.85 -8.72
C LYS A 18 19.52 -15.59 -8.07
N GLN A 19 19.19 -15.24 -6.83
CA GLN A 19 17.96 -15.70 -6.21
C GLN A 19 16.77 -15.28 -7.10
N PRO A 20 15.80 -16.18 -7.34
CA PRO A 20 14.67 -15.89 -8.21
C PRO A 20 13.86 -14.74 -7.63
N GLN A 21 13.76 -13.65 -8.40
CA GLN A 21 12.84 -12.55 -8.14
C GLN A 21 11.41 -13.08 -8.27
N VAL A 22 10.82 -13.49 -7.15
CA VAL A 22 9.40 -13.83 -7.10
C VAL A 22 8.61 -12.53 -7.32
N SER A 23 8.06 -12.37 -8.52
CA SER A 23 7.21 -11.23 -8.89
C SER A 23 5.86 -11.36 -8.19
N TYR A 24 5.67 -10.62 -7.10
CA TYR A 24 4.38 -10.51 -6.40
C TYR A 24 3.49 -9.38 -6.97
N MET A 25 3.87 -8.83 -8.13
CA MET A 25 3.13 -7.79 -8.83
C MET A 25 1.95 -8.40 -9.58
N LEU A 26 0.80 -7.74 -9.52
CA LEU A 26 -0.39 -8.12 -10.29
C LEU A 26 -0.16 -7.90 -11.80
N LYS A 27 0.54 -8.82 -12.46
CA LYS A 27 0.60 -8.95 -13.94
C LYS A 27 -0.36 -10.06 -14.37
N GLY A 28 -1.65 -9.75 -14.46
CA GLY A 28 -2.72 -10.74 -14.67
C GLY A 28 -3.66 -10.40 -15.82
N GLU A 29 -4.46 -11.38 -16.23
CA GLU A 29 -5.57 -11.21 -17.17
C GLU A 29 -6.54 -10.12 -16.66
N CYS A 30 -6.92 -9.22 -17.56
CA CYS A 30 -7.89 -8.17 -17.30
C CYS A 30 -9.30 -8.78 -17.36
N CYS A 31 -10.32 -8.33 -16.64
CA CYS A 31 -10.46 -7.46 -15.48
C CYS A 31 -11.82 -7.88 -14.90
N TYR A 32 -11.95 -8.06 -13.59
CA TYR A 32 -13.25 -8.48 -13.05
C TYR A 32 -14.22 -7.30 -13.04
N SER A 33 -15.44 -7.52 -13.54
CA SER A 33 -16.49 -6.51 -13.58
C SER A 33 -16.95 -6.11 -12.18
N LEU A 34 -17.48 -4.89 -12.07
CA LEU A 34 -18.17 -4.41 -10.88
C LEU A 34 -19.32 -5.38 -10.53
N GLY A 35 -19.39 -5.82 -9.27
CA GLY A 35 -20.40 -6.77 -8.80
C GLY A 35 -20.00 -8.26 -8.85
N SER A 36 -18.81 -8.59 -9.38
CA SER A 36 -18.21 -9.90 -9.17
C SER A 36 -17.75 -10.07 -7.71
N LEU A 37 -17.83 -11.28 -7.17
CA LEU A 37 -17.31 -11.63 -5.83
C LEU A 37 -15.78 -11.56 -5.84
N ILE A 38 -15.23 -10.34 -5.74
CA ILE A 38 -13.80 -10.13 -5.53
C ILE A 38 -13.42 -10.65 -4.15
N LYS A 39 -12.28 -11.31 -4.07
CA LYS A 39 -11.72 -11.89 -2.84
C LYS A 39 -10.22 -11.64 -2.75
N GLY A 40 -9.68 -11.77 -1.55
CA GLY A 40 -8.29 -11.55 -1.20
C GLY A 40 -8.03 -10.21 -0.53
N THR A 41 -6.75 -9.93 -0.26
CA THR A 41 -6.31 -8.70 0.37
C THR A 41 -5.43 -7.89 -0.59
N LEU A 42 -5.81 -6.64 -0.87
CA LEU A 42 -5.01 -5.72 -1.70
C LEU A 42 -4.33 -4.65 -0.83
N TYR A 43 -3.04 -4.46 -1.06
CA TYR A 43 -2.23 -3.44 -0.39
C TYR A 43 -1.84 -2.32 -1.36
N PHE A 44 -2.12 -1.09 -0.95
CA PHE A 44 -1.80 0.15 -1.65
C PHE A 44 -0.75 0.91 -0.83
N GLY A 45 0.48 0.99 -1.34
CA GLY A 45 1.54 1.76 -0.70
C GLY A 45 1.28 3.27 -0.68
N GLY A 46 2.22 4.04 -0.14
CA GLY A 46 2.23 5.50 -0.20
C GLY A 46 2.36 6.06 -1.61
N ALA A 47 2.58 7.38 -1.68
CA ALA A 47 2.73 8.11 -2.94
C ALA A 47 3.78 7.44 -3.85
N GLY A 48 3.49 7.36 -5.15
CA GLY A 48 4.35 6.65 -6.11
C GLY A 48 4.08 5.16 -6.22
N LEU A 49 3.38 4.55 -5.23
CA LEU A 49 3.18 3.10 -5.10
C LEU A 49 4.47 2.31 -5.37
N GLU A 50 5.59 2.86 -4.93
CA GLU A 50 6.93 2.37 -5.15
C GLU A 50 7.72 2.32 -3.84
N GLY A 51 8.81 1.56 -3.85
CA GLY A 51 9.68 1.35 -2.71
C GLY A 51 9.68 -0.11 -2.23
N GLU A 52 10.83 -0.54 -1.72
CA GLU A 52 11.05 -1.93 -1.27
C GLU A 52 10.14 -2.32 -0.09
N TYR A 53 9.76 -1.33 0.74
CA TYR A 53 8.88 -1.54 1.88
C TYR A 53 7.50 -2.11 1.49
N ILE A 54 7.03 -1.87 0.25
CA ILE A 54 5.75 -2.40 -0.22
C ILE A 54 5.80 -3.92 -0.34
N VAL A 55 6.88 -4.42 -0.95
CA VAL A 55 7.12 -5.86 -1.09
C VAL A 55 7.28 -6.49 0.28
N ASP A 56 8.04 -5.84 1.17
CA ASP A 56 8.23 -6.34 2.52
C ASP A 56 6.95 -6.29 3.37
N MET A 57 6.12 -5.26 3.23
CA MET A 57 4.80 -5.19 3.88
C MET A 57 3.92 -6.36 3.47
N VAL A 58 3.85 -6.66 2.17
CA VAL A 58 3.05 -7.81 1.68
C VAL A 58 3.62 -9.12 2.20
N LYS A 59 4.94 -9.29 2.24
CA LYS A 59 5.57 -10.47 2.87
C LYS A 59 5.19 -10.57 4.35
N ALA A 60 5.22 -9.46 5.09
CA ALA A 60 4.84 -9.39 6.49
C ALA A 60 3.37 -9.77 6.72
N LEU A 61 2.44 -9.24 5.91
CA LEU A 61 1.02 -9.59 5.93
C LEU A 61 0.82 -11.10 5.73
N ARG A 62 1.47 -11.69 4.72
CA ARG A 62 1.37 -13.13 4.44
C ARG A 62 1.96 -13.97 5.57
N ARG A 63 3.11 -13.56 6.13
CA ARG A 63 3.75 -14.21 7.29
C ARG A 63 2.87 -14.17 8.53
N ALA A 64 2.11 -13.09 8.73
CA ALA A 64 1.16 -12.94 9.84
C ALA A 64 -0.13 -13.78 9.66
N GLY A 65 -0.34 -14.37 8.48
CA GLY A 65 -1.51 -15.21 8.19
C GLY A 65 -2.53 -14.59 7.25
N ILE A 66 -2.28 -13.38 6.73
CA ILE A 66 -3.11 -12.73 5.69
C ILE A 66 -2.62 -13.21 4.31
N ARG A 67 -2.91 -14.48 4.00
CA ARG A 67 -2.15 -15.27 3.00
C ARG A 67 -2.29 -14.77 1.57
N THR A 68 -3.43 -14.16 1.27
CA THR A 68 -3.81 -13.65 -0.05
C THR A 68 -3.39 -12.20 -0.29
N ALA A 69 -2.66 -11.59 0.65
CA ALA A 69 -2.17 -10.22 0.51
C ALA A 69 -1.26 -10.05 -0.71
N GLN A 70 -1.55 -9.03 -1.51
CA GLN A 70 -0.83 -8.65 -2.73
C GLN A 70 -0.77 -7.14 -2.83
N TYR A 71 0.30 -6.58 -3.40
CA TYR A 71 0.36 -5.15 -3.69
C TYR A 71 -0.18 -4.86 -5.09
N VAL A 72 -0.74 -3.68 -5.27
CA VAL A 72 -1.36 -3.31 -6.55
C VAL A 72 -0.36 -2.87 -7.61
N ASP A 73 -0.81 -2.88 -8.87
CA ASP A 73 -0.04 -2.41 -10.02
C ASP A 73 0.17 -0.89 -9.98
N ARG A 74 1.42 -0.47 -9.78
CA ARG A 74 1.81 0.94 -9.73
C ARG A 74 1.36 1.72 -10.97
N GLU A 75 1.60 1.19 -12.16
CA GLU A 75 1.39 1.91 -13.43
C GLU A 75 -0.07 2.33 -13.61
N LYS A 76 -0.97 1.60 -12.96
CA LYS A 76 -2.40 1.87 -12.98
C LYS A 76 -2.84 2.94 -11.98
N TRP A 77 -2.22 2.94 -10.81
CA TRP A 77 -2.77 3.61 -9.62
C TRP A 77 -1.91 4.78 -9.13
N SER A 78 -0.82 5.10 -9.82
CA SER A 78 0.11 6.16 -9.45
C SER A 78 0.61 6.93 -10.67
N ALA A 79 0.69 8.25 -10.56
CA ALA A 79 1.38 9.11 -11.52
C ALA A 79 2.85 9.40 -11.11
N GLY A 80 3.33 8.75 -10.05
CA GLY A 80 4.64 8.97 -9.44
C GLY A 80 4.56 9.67 -8.06
N THR A 81 5.64 9.59 -7.29
CA THR A 81 5.67 10.05 -5.89
C THR A 81 5.26 11.52 -5.71
N LEU A 82 5.84 12.44 -6.49
CA LEU A 82 5.55 13.87 -6.35
C LEU A 82 4.11 14.27 -6.71
N PRO A 83 3.57 13.90 -7.90
CA PRO A 83 2.19 14.26 -8.25
C PRO A 83 1.16 13.61 -7.30
N ASP A 84 1.39 12.36 -6.87
CA ASP A 84 0.51 11.68 -5.93
C ASP A 84 0.49 12.39 -4.56
N ALA A 85 1.66 12.74 -4.02
CA ALA A 85 1.80 13.33 -2.68
C ALA A 85 1.20 14.74 -2.56
N VAL A 86 1.04 15.46 -3.67
CA VAL A 86 0.55 16.85 -3.67
C VAL A 86 -0.85 16.92 -4.27
N ILE A 87 -0.96 16.68 -5.57
CA ILE A 87 -2.22 16.84 -6.31
C ILE A 87 -3.14 15.65 -6.05
N GLY A 88 -2.59 14.43 -6.08
CA GLY A 88 -3.34 13.20 -5.84
C GLY A 88 -4.01 13.21 -4.47
N VAL A 89 -3.29 13.56 -3.41
CA VAL A 89 -3.85 13.66 -2.06
C VAL A 89 -4.97 14.69 -1.98
N LEU A 90 -4.80 15.89 -2.54
CA LEU A 90 -5.81 16.93 -2.47
C LEU A 90 -7.05 16.62 -3.31
N ALA A 91 -6.88 15.93 -4.44
CA ALA A 91 -7.98 15.53 -5.30
C ALA A 91 -8.74 14.33 -4.73
N MET A 92 -8.05 13.27 -4.30
CA MET A 92 -8.67 11.98 -3.97
C MET A 92 -9.20 11.85 -2.54
N ARG A 93 -9.02 12.88 -1.70
CA ARG A 93 -9.47 12.86 -0.30
C ARG A 93 -10.97 12.92 -0.11
N ASP A 94 -11.71 13.36 -1.12
CA ASP A 94 -13.17 13.40 -1.18
C ASP A 94 -13.67 12.38 -2.22
N VAL A 95 -14.96 12.01 -2.19
CA VAL A 95 -15.57 11.10 -3.19
C VAL A 95 -15.26 11.58 -4.60
N GLN A 96 -14.70 10.69 -5.44
CA GLN A 96 -14.41 11.00 -6.83
C GLN A 96 -15.42 10.33 -7.77
N PRO A 97 -16.35 11.06 -8.42
CA PRO A 97 -17.37 10.44 -9.25
C PRO A 97 -16.80 9.69 -10.47
N TYR A 98 -15.65 10.09 -10.99
CA TYR A 98 -15.01 9.54 -12.19
C TYR A 98 -13.74 8.74 -11.88
N PHE A 99 -13.74 7.99 -10.78
CA PHE A 99 -12.58 7.18 -10.40
C PHE A 99 -12.44 5.94 -11.31
N PRO A 100 -11.23 5.60 -11.81
CA PRO A 100 -11.04 4.39 -12.61
C PRO A 100 -11.24 3.12 -11.76
N LEU A 101 -12.14 2.23 -12.17
CA LEU A 101 -12.62 1.14 -11.31
C LEU A 101 -12.04 -0.24 -11.58
N LEU A 102 -11.27 -0.44 -12.63
CA LEU A 102 -10.88 -1.80 -13.00
C LEU A 102 -9.83 -2.34 -12.02
N LEU A 103 -10.18 -3.23 -11.10
CA LEU A 103 -9.18 -4.00 -10.36
C LEU A 103 -8.64 -5.14 -11.24
N ARG A 104 -7.31 -5.26 -11.30
CA ARG A 104 -6.67 -6.52 -11.70
C ARG A 104 -6.65 -7.38 -10.45
N ILE A 105 -7.41 -8.47 -10.45
CA ILE A 105 -7.42 -9.43 -9.34
C ILE A 105 -7.17 -10.82 -9.90
N PHE A 106 -6.70 -11.71 -9.04
CA PHE A 106 -6.49 -13.11 -9.36
C PHE A 106 -7.50 -13.94 -8.58
N LYS A 107 -7.78 -15.15 -9.07
CA LYS A 107 -8.55 -16.13 -8.31
C LYS A 107 -7.80 -16.44 -7.01
N THR A 108 -8.49 -16.31 -5.88
CA THR A 108 -7.96 -16.62 -4.54
C THR A 108 -8.92 -17.57 -3.84
N ASP A 109 -8.42 -18.29 -2.85
CA ASP A 109 -9.19 -19.13 -1.92
C ASP A 109 -9.69 -18.35 -0.68
N SER A 110 -9.48 -17.03 -0.61
CA SER A 110 -9.97 -16.22 0.50
C SER A 110 -11.49 -16.05 0.45
N ASP A 111 -12.11 -16.10 1.62
CA ASP A 111 -13.52 -15.76 1.80
C ASP A 111 -13.73 -14.25 2.03
N GLN A 112 -12.66 -13.50 2.28
CA GLN A 112 -12.71 -12.07 2.56
C GLN A 112 -12.28 -11.23 1.36
N PHE A 113 -12.82 -10.02 1.27
CA PHE A 113 -12.25 -8.96 0.46
C PHE A 113 -11.78 -7.80 1.34
N ASN A 114 -10.46 -7.62 1.40
CA ASN A 114 -9.83 -6.61 2.24
C ASN A 114 -9.02 -5.61 1.40
N LEU A 115 -9.09 -4.35 1.76
CA LEU A 115 -8.33 -3.25 1.16
C LEU A 115 -7.49 -2.59 2.25
N ILE A 116 -6.18 -2.49 2.04
CA ILE A 116 -5.26 -1.85 2.98
C ILE A 116 -4.52 -0.75 2.22
N GLY A 117 -4.63 0.49 2.66
CA GLY A 117 -3.89 1.58 2.02
C GLY A 117 -3.12 2.43 3.03
N TYR A 118 -1.94 2.87 2.61
CA TYR A 118 -1.04 3.71 3.38
C TYR A 118 -0.86 5.06 2.70
N SER A 119 -0.97 6.17 3.45
CA SER A 119 -0.80 7.53 2.91
C SER A 119 -1.68 7.74 1.66
N TYR A 120 -1.13 8.17 0.52
CA TYR A 120 -1.85 8.26 -0.76
C TYR A 120 -2.61 6.98 -1.13
N GLY A 121 -2.03 5.79 -0.96
CA GLY A 121 -2.71 4.53 -1.26
C GLY A 121 -3.95 4.27 -0.40
N SER A 122 -4.05 4.88 0.78
CA SER A 122 -5.29 4.85 1.57
C SER A 122 -6.45 5.56 0.88
N LEU A 123 -6.16 6.62 0.10
CA LEU A 123 -7.17 7.30 -0.70
C LEU A 123 -7.59 6.43 -1.88
N VAL A 124 -6.64 5.79 -2.57
CA VAL A 124 -6.92 4.84 -3.65
C VAL A 124 -7.81 3.70 -3.13
N ALA A 125 -7.43 3.09 -2.00
CA ALA A 125 -8.21 2.04 -1.35
C ALA A 125 -9.62 2.53 -0.95
N ALA A 126 -9.73 3.75 -0.43
CA ALA A 126 -11.01 4.36 -0.05
C ALA A 126 -11.94 4.59 -1.25
N GLN A 127 -11.42 5.08 -2.38
CA GLN A 127 -12.23 5.26 -3.60
C GLN A 127 -12.70 3.91 -4.15
N ILE A 128 -11.80 2.94 -4.26
CA ILE A 128 -12.15 1.58 -4.67
C ILE A 128 -13.23 1.03 -3.74
N ALA A 129 -13.07 1.21 -2.42
CA ALA A 129 -14.03 0.72 -1.47
C ALA A 129 -15.42 1.34 -1.67
N PHE A 130 -15.48 2.67 -1.80
CA PHE A 130 -16.72 3.38 -2.06
C PHE A 130 -17.43 2.88 -3.32
N HIS A 131 -16.73 2.81 -4.45
CA HIS A 131 -17.35 2.44 -5.72
C HIS A 131 -17.75 0.97 -5.78
N TYR A 132 -16.87 0.06 -5.36
CA TYR A 132 -17.19 -1.38 -5.36
C TYR A 132 -18.33 -1.71 -4.39
N ALA A 133 -18.38 -1.04 -3.24
CA ALA A 133 -19.44 -1.22 -2.27
C ALA A 133 -20.80 -0.72 -2.80
N ASN A 134 -20.82 0.41 -3.53
CA ASN A 134 -22.00 0.94 -4.19
C ASN A 134 -22.52 0.02 -5.32
N THR A 135 -21.65 -0.78 -5.95
CA THR A 135 -22.07 -1.80 -6.94
C THR A 135 -22.39 -3.15 -6.32
N GLY A 136 -22.56 -3.21 -5.00
CA GLY A 136 -22.96 -4.42 -4.28
C GLY A 136 -21.81 -5.35 -3.87
N THR A 137 -20.55 -4.98 -4.10
CA THR A 137 -19.42 -5.79 -3.61
C THR A 137 -19.30 -5.64 -2.09
N GLN A 138 -19.23 -6.75 -1.36
CA GLN A 138 -18.96 -6.69 0.07
C GLN A 138 -17.46 -6.52 0.32
N ILE A 139 -17.12 -5.57 1.19
CA ILE A 139 -15.76 -5.32 1.65
C ILE A 139 -15.72 -5.69 3.12
N ASP A 140 -14.94 -6.70 3.46
CA ASP A 140 -14.85 -7.19 4.83
C ASP A 140 -14.02 -6.23 5.69
N HIS A 141 -12.90 -5.73 5.17
CA HIS A 141 -12.07 -4.75 5.86
C HIS A 141 -11.54 -3.66 4.91
N LEU A 142 -11.69 -2.40 5.31
CA LEU A 142 -10.97 -1.27 4.74
C LEU A 142 -10.02 -0.70 5.80
N VAL A 143 -8.72 -0.76 5.56
CA VAL A 143 -7.67 -0.27 6.47
C VAL A 143 -7.04 1.00 5.90
N LEU A 144 -7.07 2.07 6.69
CA LEU A 144 -6.59 3.40 6.33
C LEU A 144 -5.43 3.79 7.27
N ILE A 145 -4.20 3.71 6.78
CA ILE A 145 -2.98 3.98 7.57
C ILE A 145 -2.42 5.35 7.19
N GLY A 146 -2.21 6.24 8.16
CA GLY A 146 -1.71 7.59 7.93
C GLY A 146 -2.53 8.31 6.85
N SER A 147 -3.86 8.21 6.92
CA SER A 147 -4.72 8.54 5.77
C SER A 147 -5.10 10.01 5.74
N PRO A 148 -4.82 10.75 4.65
CA PRO A 148 -5.26 12.15 4.50
C PRO A 148 -6.72 12.27 3.99
N ILE A 149 -7.55 11.25 4.22
CA ILE A 149 -8.96 11.20 3.82
C ILE A 149 -9.77 12.32 4.48
N SER A 150 -10.76 12.88 3.79
CA SER A 150 -11.66 13.86 4.38
C SER A 150 -12.62 13.23 5.39
N ALA A 151 -13.09 14.03 6.35
CA ALA A 151 -14.07 13.57 7.34
C ALA A 151 -15.38 13.11 6.68
N ASN A 152 -15.76 13.75 5.56
CA ASN A 152 -16.97 13.40 4.82
C ASN A 152 -16.85 12.00 4.17
N LEU A 153 -15.78 11.75 3.40
CA LEU A 153 -15.58 10.44 2.78
C LEU A 153 -15.38 9.34 3.84
N LEU A 154 -14.65 9.63 4.92
CA LEU A 154 -14.50 8.69 6.03
C LEU A 154 -15.85 8.32 6.66
N LYS A 155 -16.74 9.31 6.86
CA LYS A 155 -18.10 9.09 7.37
C LYS A 155 -18.89 8.18 6.43
N ILE A 156 -18.88 8.49 5.12
CA ILE A 156 -19.57 7.69 4.10
C ILE A 156 -19.12 6.22 4.17
N LEU A 157 -17.80 5.98 4.20
CA LEU A 157 -17.24 4.62 4.23
C LEU A 157 -17.60 3.86 5.51
N ARG A 158 -17.57 4.53 6.67
CA ARG A 158 -17.91 3.90 7.97
C ARG A 158 -19.37 3.47 8.07
N TYR A 159 -20.28 4.20 7.44
CA TYR A 159 -21.71 3.92 7.48
C TYR A 159 -22.21 3.16 6.23
N HIS A 160 -21.33 2.79 5.31
CA HIS A 160 -21.72 2.08 4.11
C HIS A 160 -22.09 0.61 4.43
N PRO A 161 -23.31 0.13 4.10
CA PRO A 161 -23.80 -1.19 4.56
C PRO A 161 -23.03 -2.39 4.01
N ARG A 162 -22.30 -2.20 2.90
CA ARG A 162 -21.45 -3.24 2.29
C ARG A 162 -19.98 -3.19 2.74
N ILE A 163 -19.59 -2.23 3.58
CA ILE A 163 -18.25 -2.15 4.17
C ILE A 163 -18.37 -2.55 5.63
N LYS A 164 -17.99 -3.80 5.96
CA LYS A 164 -18.22 -4.35 7.30
C LYS A 164 -17.40 -3.66 8.37
N LYS A 165 -16.14 -3.32 8.08
CA LYS A 165 -15.24 -2.74 9.07
C LYS A 165 -14.26 -1.77 8.42
N VAL A 166 -14.25 -0.52 8.91
CA VAL A 166 -13.23 0.48 8.58
C VAL A 166 -12.26 0.58 9.75
N ILE A 167 -10.99 0.28 9.52
CA ILE A 167 -9.91 0.33 10.50
C ILE A 167 -9.04 1.56 10.18
N VAL A 168 -9.03 2.54 11.07
CA VAL A 168 -8.17 3.73 10.95
C VAL A 168 -6.94 3.56 11.82
N LYS A 169 -5.76 3.78 11.24
CA LYS A 169 -4.44 3.74 11.87
C LYS A 169 -3.74 5.07 11.65
N ASP A 170 -4.06 6.02 12.51
CA ASP A 170 -3.30 7.26 12.58
C ASP A 170 -1.91 6.98 13.18
N LEU A 171 -0.92 7.75 12.73
CA LEU A 171 0.48 7.60 13.13
C LEU A 171 0.93 8.78 14.02
N THR A 172 -0.02 9.45 14.66
CA THR A 172 0.20 10.65 15.47
C THR A 172 1.14 10.38 16.64
N GLN A 173 1.11 9.17 17.21
CA GLN A 173 2.05 8.69 18.23
C GLN A 173 3.51 8.64 17.75
N TYR A 174 3.74 8.59 16.43
CA TYR A 174 5.07 8.66 15.82
C TYR A 174 5.40 10.08 15.33
N GLY A 175 4.50 11.04 15.56
CA GLY A 175 4.64 12.44 15.18
C GLY A 175 4.07 12.78 13.81
N ASP A 176 3.39 11.86 13.11
CA ASP A 176 2.70 12.15 11.85
C ASP A 176 1.64 13.25 12.04
N PRO A 177 1.69 14.37 11.29
CA PRO A 177 0.64 15.37 11.34
C PRO A 177 -0.63 14.99 10.56
N ILE A 178 -0.57 13.95 9.71
CA ILE A 178 -1.72 13.45 8.95
C ILE A 178 -2.52 12.46 9.80
N TYR A 179 -3.84 12.66 9.82
CA TYR A 179 -4.80 11.76 10.45
C TYR A 179 -6.10 11.67 9.63
N ALA A 180 -6.84 10.57 9.77
CA ALA A 180 -8.07 10.39 9.02
C ALA A 180 -9.15 11.41 9.45
N GLY A 181 -9.66 12.17 8.49
CA GLY A 181 -10.61 13.25 8.75
C GLY A 181 -9.97 14.64 8.86
N ILE A 182 -8.64 14.76 8.70
CA ILE A 182 -7.90 16.03 8.68
C ILE A 182 -8.57 17.06 7.76
N SER A 183 -8.54 18.36 8.08
CA SER A 183 -9.05 19.38 7.16
C SER A 183 -8.10 19.63 5.97
N ARG A 184 -8.54 20.39 4.97
CA ARG A 184 -7.63 20.85 3.89
C ARG A 184 -6.57 21.80 4.41
N ILE A 185 -6.95 22.71 5.32
CA ILE A 185 -6.05 23.71 5.89
C ILE A 185 -4.96 23.02 6.72
N GLU A 186 -5.31 22.12 7.63
CA GLU A 186 -4.33 21.37 8.42
C GLU A 186 -3.40 20.53 7.55
N LEU A 187 -3.93 19.88 6.52
CA LEU A 187 -3.12 19.10 5.58
C LEU A 187 -2.10 19.99 4.87
N THR A 188 -2.51 21.16 4.37
CA THR A 188 -1.59 22.11 3.71
C THR A 188 -0.52 22.61 4.68
N LEU A 189 -0.88 22.93 5.93
CA LEU A 189 0.07 23.36 6.95
C LEU A 189 1.05 22.25 7.37
N SER A 190 0.71 20.99 7.13
CA SER A 190 1.55 19.84 7.46
C SER A 190 2.70 19.62 6.46
N VAL A 191 2.62 20.19 5.25
CA VAL A 191 3.56 19.92 4.14
C VAL A 191 5.04 20.13 4.53
N PRO A 192 5.46 21.22 5.19
CA PRO A 192 6.87 21.39 5.57
C PRO A 192 7.36 20.30 6.53
N LYS A 193 6.53 19.92 7.51
CA LYS A 193 6.84 18.86 8.47
C LYS A 193 6.97 17.50 7.78
N LEU A 194 6.08 17.19 6.83
CA LEU A 194 6.13 15.96 6.05
C LEU A 194 7.42 15.85 5.24
N ARG A 195 7.90 16.95 4.63
CA ARG A 195 9.19 16.95 3.91
C ARG A 195 10.36 16.59 4.82
N ASN A 196 10.39 17.13 6.04
CA ASN A 196 11.41 16.80 7.02
C ASN A 196 11.32 15.34 7.48
N GLN A 197 10.11 14.85 7.74
CA GLN A 197 9.87 13.46 8.15
C GLN A 197 10.25 12.45 7.08
N MET A 198 10.07 12.80 5.79
CA MET A 198 10.46 11.96 4.67
C MET A 198 11.97 11.67 4.67
N ALA A 199 12.79 12.69 4.89
CA ALA A 199 14.25 12.53 4.94
C ALA A 199 14.72 11.66 6.13
N GLN A 200 13.93 11.64 7.22
CA GLN A 200 14.25 10.91 8.45
C GLN A 200 13.63 9.51 8.52
N GLY A 201 12.67 9.18 7.64
CA GLY A 201 11.90 7.94 7.76
C GLY A 201 11.07 7.87 9.05
N SER A 202 10.56 9.00 9.53
CA SER A 202 9.83 9.15 10.79
C SER A 202 8.39 9.64 10.56
N GLY A 203 7.57 9.70 11.62
CA GLY A 203 6.21 10.21 11.56
C GLY A 203 5.37 9.55 10.46
N HIS A 204 4.97 10.36 9.47
CA HIS A 204 4.17 9.86 8.35
C HIS A 204 4.82 8.70 7.60
N PHE A 205 6.16 8.64 7.59
CA PHE A 205 6.96 7.65 6.88
C PHE A 205 7.36 6.45 7.76
N HIS A 206 6.74 6.27 8.93
CA HIS A 206 7.14 5.28 9.94
C HIS A 206 7.38 3.84 9.41
N TYR A 207 6.60 3.40 8.41
CA TYR A 207 6.71 2.06 7.82
C TYR A 207 7.54 1.99 6.52
N ALA A 208 8.00 3.14 6.00
CA ALA A 208 8.72 3.23 4.74
C ALA A 208 10.20 2.79 4.77
N PRO A 209 10.96 2.94 5.88
CA PRO A 209 12.37 2.56 5.89
C PRO A 209 12.62 1.08 5.57
N SER A 210 13.56 0.81 4.66
CA SER A 210 14.11 -0.53 4.36
C SER A 210 15.20 -0.91 5.38
N THR A 211 14.89 -0.85 6.67
CA THR A 211 15.81 -1.23 7.76
C THR A 211 15.23 -2.40 8.54
N PRO A 212 16.04 -3.15 9.33
CA PRO A 212 15.52 -4.23 10.19
C PRO A 212 14.41 -3.76 11.15
N GLU A 213 14.53 -2.53 11.66
CA GLU A 213 13.51 -1.88 12.47
C GLU A 213 12.23 -1.60 11.66
N GLY A 214 12.36 -1.16 10.41
CA GLY A 214 11.22 -1.02 9.49
C GLY A 214 10.53 -2.36 9.21
N GLU A 215 11.29 -3.43 8.96
CA GLU A 215 10.74 -4.78 8.78
C GLU A 215 9.97 -5.26 10.01
N ARG A 216 10.54 -5.04 11.20
CA ARG A 216 9.89 -5.35 12.47
C ARG A 216 8.56 -4.61 12.62
N ARG A 217 8.53 -3.28 12.40
CA ARG A 217 7.32 -2.47 12.47
C ARG A 217 6.23 -2.95 11.53
N ARG A 218 6.59 -3.28 10.28
CA ARG A 218 5.64 -3.81 9.29
C ARG A 218 5.09 -5.17 9.71
N PHE A 219 5.91 -6.03 10.31
CA PHE A 219 5.45 -7.31 10.85
C PHE A 219 4.54 -7.16 12.08
N GLU A 220 4.86 -6.23 13.00
CA GLU A 220 3.99 -5.92 14.14
C GLU A 220 2.63 -5.38 13.69
N LEU A 221 2.60 -4.47 12.70
CA LEU A 221 1.36 -4.02 12.07
C LEU A 221 0.60 -5.18 11.44
N ALA A 222 1.27 -6.06 10.69
CA ALA A 222 0.63 -7.21 10.06
C ALA A 222 -0.03 -8.16 11.10
N LEU A 223 0.64 -8.42 12.22
CA LEU A 223 0.08 -9.20 13.33
C LEU A 223 -1.13 -8.49 13.96
N GLU A 224 -1.07 -7.17 14.12
CA GLU A 224 -2.21 -6.39 14.61
C GLU A 224 -3.42 -6.53 13.68
N LEU A 225 -3.22 -6.33 12.37
CA LEU A 225 -4.29 -6.44 11.37
C LEU A 225 -4.88 -7.86 11.34
N TYR A 226 -4.06 -8.89 11.44
CA TYR A 226 -4.54 -10.26 11.56
C TYR A 226 -5.41 -10.46 12.80
N ARG A 227 -5.00 -9.95 13.96
CA ARG A 227 -5.80 -9.99 15.20
C ARG A 227 -7.11 -9.22 15.06
N LEU A 228 -7.15 -8.17 14.24
CA LEU A 228 -8.36 -7.39 13.96
C LEU A 228 -9.35 -8.07 13.00
N GLY A 229 -8.99 -9.23 12.43
CA GLY A 229 -9.89 -10.09 11.67
C GLY A 229 -9.51 -10.32 10.21
N LEU A 230 -8.42 -9.72 9.71
CA LEU A 230 -7.96 -9.91 8.33
C LEU A 230 -7.39 -11.32 8.13
N ARG A 231 -7.65 -11.92 6.97
CA ARG A 231 -7.24 -13.27 6.56
C ARG A 231 -6.76 -13.31 5.10
#